data_AF-A0A350T0X7-F1
#
_entry.id   AF-A0A350T0X7-F1
#
_cell.length_a   1.000
_cell.length_b   1.000
_cell.length_c   1.000
_cell.angle_alpha   90.00
_cell.angle_beta   90.00
_cell.angle_gamma   90.00
#
_symmetry.space_group_name_H-M   'P 1'
#
loop_
_entity.id
_entity.type
_entity.pdbx_description
1 polymer ?
#
loop_
_entity_poly.entity_id
_entity_poly.type
_entity_poly.pdbx_seq_one_letter_code
_entity_poly.pdbx_strand_id
1 'polypeptide(L)'
;MADIIIGLILGAFGLLVCLAGLRVFFVALPIIGFVAGFYAGAAAIAAITNGSFLGDLTAVIVGFVVGVVFGTLAYLFWYLGALLSAGSTGALIGSGAMKAIGVSSGWVIFLIAAAVAI
;
A
#
# COMPACT_ATOMS: atom_id res chain seq x y z
N MET A 1 -31.83 15.16 -5.77
CA MET A 1 -30.85 16.16 -5.26
C MET A 1 -29.98 15.59 -4.14
N ALA A 2 -30.53 14.80 -3.20
CA ALA A 2 -29.77 14.13 -2.15
C ALA A 2 -28.62 13.24 -2.69
N ASP A 3 -28.86 12.49 -3.77
CA ASP A 3 -27.85 11.59 -4.35
C ASP A 3 -26.60 12.31 -4.87
N ILE A 4 -26.77 13.54 -5.39
CA ILE A 4 -25.67 14.37 -5.90
C ILE A 4 -24.81 14.88 -4.74
N ILE A 5 -25.45 15.31 -3.65
CA ILE A 5 -24.75 15.79 -2.45
C ILE A 5 -23.99 14.64 -1.78
N ILE A 6 -24.61 13.46 -1.69
CA ILE A 6 -23.99 12.25 -1.15
C ILE A 6 -22.80 11.82 -2.02
N GLY A 7 -22.94 11.85 -3.35
CA GLY A 7 -21.86 11.56 -4.29
C GLY A 7 -20.68 12.53 -4.17
N LEU A 8 -20.95 13.84 -3.99
CA LEU A 8 -19.92 14.86 -3.80
C LEU A 8 -19.16 14.67 -2.48
N ILE A 9 -19.87 14.35 -1.39
CA ILE A 9 -19.27 14.10 -0.07
C ILE A 9 -18.40 12.84 -0.13
N LEU A 10 -18.91 11.75 -0.70
CA LEU A 10 -18.15 10.51 -0.86
C LEU A 10 -16.92 10.70 -1.75
N GLY A 11 -17.04 11.47 -2.84
CA GLY A 11 -15.92 11.82 -3.71
C GLY A 11 -14.85 12.64 -2.98
N ALA A 12 -15.25 13.68 -2.25
CA ALA A 12 -14.34 14.51 -1.46
C ALA A 12 -13.66 13.71 -0.34
N PHE A 13 -14.39 12.82 0.32
CA PHE A 13 -13.86 11.96 1.38
C PHE A 13 -12.86 10.93 0.81
N GLY A 14 -13.18 10.32 -0.33
CA GLY A 14 -12.26 9.44 -1.05
C GLY A 14 -10.98 10.15 -1.48
N LEU A 15 -11.08 11.40 -1.93
CA LEU A 15 -9.92 12.22 -2.31
C LEU A 15 -9.03 12.56 -1.10
N LEU A 16 -9.65 12.91 0.03
CA LEU A 16 -8.95 13.17 1.30
C LEU A 16 -8.22 11.92 1.80
N VAL A 17 -8.88 10.76 1.75
CA VAL A 17 -8.26 9.47 2.13
C VAL A 17 -7.12 9.11 1.18
N CYS A 18 -7.27 9.36 -0.13
CA CYS A 18 -6.17 9.15 -1.09
C CYS A 18 -4.95 10.02 -0.78
N LEU A 19 -5.13 11.33 -0.57
CA LEU A 19 -3.99 12.23 -0.32
C LEU A 19 -3.37 12.06 1.08
N ALA A 20 -4.16 11.79 2.11
CA ALA A 20 -3.68 11.65 3.48
C ALA A 20 -3.10 10.25 3.77
N GLY A 21 -3.73 9.20 3.23
CA GLY A 21 -3.28 7.82 3.41
C GLY A 21 -1.90 7.58 2.82
N LEU A 22 -1.61 8.19 1.66
CA LEU A 22 -0.32 8.04 0.98
C LEU A 22 0.86 8.51 1.84
N ARG A 23 0.71 9.58 2.62
CA ARG A 23 1.79 10.16 3.42
C ARG A 23 2.02 9.41 4.73
N VAL A 24 0.94 8.99 5.39
CA VAL A 24 1.02 8.33 6.70
C VAL A 24 1.62 6.93 6.56
N PHE A 25 1.16 6.16 5.59
CA PHE A 25 1.65 4.79 5.40
C PHE A 25 3.08 4.75 4.83
N PHE A 26 3.52 5.78 4.11
CA PHE A 26 4.89 5.89 3.61
C PHE A 26 5.95 5.83 4.71
N VAL A 27 5.66 6.43 5.87
CA VAL A 27 6.60 6.54 6.99
C VAL A 27 6.32 5.48 8.04
N ALA A 28 5.04 5.17 8.30
CA ALA A 28 4.68 4.20 9.31
C ALA A 28 5.16 2.79 8.95
N LEU A 29 4.95 2.33 7.70
CA LEU A 29 5.21 0.94 7.29
C LEU A 29 6.69 0.52 7.33
N PRO A 30 7.66 1.32 6.85
CA PRO A 30 9.07 0.98 6.97
C PRO A 30 9.51 0.87 8.43
N ILE A 31 8.97 1.72 9.31
CA ILE A 31 9.31 1.72 10.73
C ILE A 31 8.77 0.46 11.41
N ILE A 32 7.49 0.12 11.22
CA ILE A 32 6.94 -1.11 11.80
C ILE A 32 7.54 -2.37 11.14
N GLY A 33 7.84 -2.35 9.85
CA GLY A 33 8.53 -3.43 9.14
C GLY A 33 9.96 -3.61 9.66
N PHE A 34 10.65 -2.53 9.97
CA PHE A 34 11.96 -2.56 10.60
C PHE A 34 11.91 -3.16 12.01
N VAL A 35 10.96 -2.72 12.85
CA VAL A 35 10.80 -3.23 14.21
C VAL A 35 10.44 -4.72 14.20
N ALA A 36 9.52 -5.13 13.32
CA ALA A 36 9.14 -6.53 13.17
C ALA A 36 10.30 -7.40 12.66
N GLY A 37 11.05 -6.91 11.66
CA GLY A 37 12.23 -7.61 11.13
C GLY A 37 13.39 -7.67 12.13
N PHE A 38 13.58 -6.62 12.93
CA PHE A 38 14.56 -6.60 14.02
C PHE A 38 14.22 -7.63 15.08
N TYR A 39 12.96 -7.67 15.51
CA TYR A 39 12.49 -8.65 16.49
C TYR A 39 12.64 -10.08 15.96
N ALA A 40 12.24 -10.33 14.72
CA ALA A 40 12.38 -11.65 14.09
C ALA A 40 13.85 -12.09 13.95
N GLY A 41 14.73 -11.19 13.49
CA GLY A 41 16.16 -11.48 13.30
C GLY A 41 16.89 -11.71 14.62
N ALA A 42 16.64 -10.88 15.63
CA ALA A 42 17.24 -11.03 16.95
C ALA A 42 16.70 -12.27 17.69
N ALA A 43 15.40 -12.58 17.56
CA ALA A 43 14.80 -13.78 18.14
C ALA A 43 15.34 -15.06 17.49
N ALA A 44 15.55 -15.06 16.17
CA ALA A 44 16.13 -16.19 15.46
C ALA A 44 17.56 -16.51 15.95
N ILE A 45 18.41 -15.48 16.12
CA ILE A 45 19.77 -15.69 16.66
C ILE A 45 19.74 -16.10 18.13
N ALA A 46 18.89 -15.50 18.94
CA ALA A 46 18.77 -15.88 20.35
C ALA A 46 18.38 -17.37 20.51
N ALA A 47 17.49 -17.87 19.65
CA ALA A 47 17.09 -19.28 19.63
C ALA A 47 18.23 -20.22 19.19
N ILE A 48 19.06 -19.80 18.25
CA ILE A 48 20.19 -20.60 17.75
C ILE A 48 21.33 -20.63 18.79
N THR A 49 21.64 -19.49 19.38
CA THR A 49 22.76 -19.33 20.32
C THR A 49 22.40 -19.73 21.76
N ASN A 50 21.13 -20.06 22.05
CA ASN A 50 20.59 -20.24 23.42
C ASN A 50 20.95 -19.06 24.35
N GLY A 51 21.13 -17.88 23.77
CA GLY A 51 21.57 -16.66 24.43
C GLY A 51 20.41 -15.70 24.70
N SER A 52 20.70 -14.58 25.37
CA SER A 52 19.71 -13.53 25.57
C SER A 52 19.54 -12.66 24.32
N PHE A 53 18.29 -12.27 24.03
CA PHE A 53 17.85 -11.46 22.89
C PHE A 53 18.69 -10.20 22.61
N LEU A 54 19.23 -9.57 23.66
CA LEU A 54 20.09 -8.37 23.60
C LEU A 54 21.47 -8.59 24.23
N GLY A 55 21.76 -9.80 24.70
CA GLY A 55 23.01 -10.10 25.39
C GLY A 55 24.19 -10.31 24.45
N ASP A 56 23.91 -10.59 23.18
CA ASP A 56 24.90 -10.96 22.18
C ASP A 56 24.98 -9.89 21.08
N LEU A 57 26.17 -9.34 20.85
CA LEU A 57 26.40 -8.28 19.84
C LEU A 57 25.99 -8.78 18.43
N THR A 58 26.15 -10.09 18.19
CA THR A 58 25.76 -10.78 16.96
C THR A 58 24.25 -10.76 16.73
N ALA A 59 23.43 -10.92 17.79
CA ALA A 59 21.97 -10.91 17.69
C ALA A 59 21.44 -9.52 17.31
N VAL A 60 22.06 -8.47 17.85
CA VAL A 60 21.70 -7.08 17.53
C VAL A 60 22.08 -6.73 16.09
N ILE A 61 23.28 -7.09 15.64
CA ILE A 61 23.73 -6.80 14.26
C ILE A 61 22.85 -7.51 13.24
N VAL A 62 22.56 -8.80 13.43
CA VAL A 62 21.72 -9.55 12.49
C VAL A 62 20.26 -9.10 12.56
N GLY A 63 19.73 -8.82 13.76
CA GLY A 63 18.44 -8.16 13.91
C GLY A 63 18.37 -6.86 13.10
N PHE A 64 19.40 -6.02 13.16
CA PHE A 64 19.43 -4.77 12.40
C PHE A 64 19.43 -5.01 10.88
N VAL A 65 20.24 -5.94 10.39
CA VAL A 65 20.28 -6.30 8.96
C VAL A 65 18.94 -6.83 8.48
N VAL A 66 18.33 -7.77 9.21
CA VAL A 66 17.02 -8.35 8.87
C VAL A 66 15.92 -7.28 8.95
N GLY A 67 15.98 -6.39 9.94
CA GLY A 67 15.10 -5.24 10.08
C GLY A 67 15.15 -4.30 8.87
N VAL A 68 16.35 -3.94 8.40
CA VAL A 68 16.49 -3.09 7.20
C VAL A 68 15.91 -3.77 5.96
N VAL A 69 16.16 -5.07 5.78
CA VAL A 69 15.61 -5.83 4.65
C VAL A 69 14.08 -5.86 4.70
N PHE A 70 13.50 -6.19 5.85
CA PHE A 70 12.04 -6.24 6.01
C PHE A 70 11.38 -4.87 5.89
N GLY A 71 11.99 -3.81 6.43
CA GLY A 71 11.52 -2.44 6.27
C GLY A 71 11.53 -2.00 4.80
N THR A 72 12.57 -2.38 4.05
CA THR A 72 12.67 -2.09 2.61
C THR A 72 11.66 -2.89 1.79
N LEU A 73 11.44 -4.17 2.12
CA LEU A 73 10.41 -4.99 1.46
C LEU A 73 9.00 -4.44 1.72
N ALA A 74 8.71 -4.07 2.96
CA ALA A 74 7.43 -3.47 3.34
C ALA A 74 7.16 -2.19 2.55
N TYR A 75 8.18 -1.36 2.36
CA TYR A 75 8.12 -0.17 1.51
C TYR A 75 7.77 -0.50 0.05
N LEU A 76 8.47 -1.47 -0.55
CA LEU A 76 8.27 -1.84 -1.95
C LEU A 76 6.87 -2.41 -2.22
N PHE A 77 6.39 -3.31 -1.34
CA PHE A 77 5.06 -3.91 -1.45
C PHE A 77 3.95 -2.89 -1.27
N TRP A 78 4.13 -1.90 -0.39
CA TRP A 78 3.14 -0.85 -0.22
C TRP A 78 3.03 0.04 -1.46
N TYR A 79 4.16 0.40 -2.08
CA TYR A 79 4.14 1.19 -3.31
C TYR A 79 3.44 0.45 -4.46
N LEU A 80 3.73 -0.85 -4.64
CA LEU A 80 3.05 -1.69 -5.62
C LEU A 80 1.54 -1.79 -5.36
N GLY A 81 1.14 -2.03 -4.11
CA GLY A 81 -0.27 -2.12 -3.73
C GLY A 81 -1.02 -0.80 -3.94
N ALA A 82 -0.41 0.32 -3.60
CA ALA A 82 -0.98 1.65 -3.81
C ALA A 82 -1.19 1.93 -5.31
N LEU A 83 -0.21 1.61 -6.15
CA LEU A 83 -0.29 1.79 -7.60
C LEU A 83 -1.37 0.91 -8.23
N LEU A 84 -1.46 -0.35 -7.80
CA LEU A 84 -2.45 -1.30 -8.29
C LEU A 84 -3.88 -0.92 -7.87
N SER A 85 -4.04 -0.43 -6.64
CA SER A 85 -5.32 0.09 -6.14
C SER A 85 -5.75 1.35 -6.89
N ALA A 86 -4.82 2.27 -7.17
CA ALA A 86 -5.11 3.47 -7.95
C ALA A 86 -5.54 3.11 -9.39
N GLY A 87 -4.78 2.23 -10.06
CA GLY A 87 -5.09 1.84 -11.44
C GLY A 87 -6.41 1.07 -11.58
N SER A 88 -6.71 0.15 -10.64
CA SER A 88 -7.99 -0.58 -10.64
C SER A 88 -9.18 0.34 -10.39
N THR A 89 -9.03 1.32 -9.50
CA THR A 89 -10.08 2.32 -9.23
C THR A 89 -10.30 3.24 -10.44
N GLY A 90 -9.22 3.69 -11.10
CA GLY A 90 -9.30 4.47 -12.34
C GLY A 90 -10.00 3.72 -13.47
N ALA A 91 -9.68 2.44 -13.66
CA ALA A 91 -10.34 1.58 -14.65
C ALA A 91 -11.86 1.43 -14.39
N LEU A 92 -12.26 1.29 -13.12
CA LEU A 92 -13.67 1.18 -12.73
C LEU A 92 -14.43 2.49 -12.98
N ILE A 93 -13.81 3.63 -12.71
CA ILE A 93 -14.42 4.94 -12.98
C ILE A 93 -14.55 5.17 -14.48
N GLY A 94 -13.50 4.90 -15.27
CA GLY A 94 -13.53 5.07 -16.73
C GLY A 94 -14.58 4.18 -17.41
N SER A 95 -14.69 2.92 -16.98
CA SER A 95 -15.71 2.00 -17.51
C SER A 95 -17.13 2.33 -17.03
N GLY A 96 -17.29 2.80 -15.79
CA GLY A 96 -18.57 3.25 -15.24
C GLY A 96 -19.11 4.52 -15.91
N ALA A 97 -18.25 5.51 -16.13
CA ALA A 97 -18.61 6.76 -16.81
C ALA A 97 -19.04 6.51 -18.27
N MET A 98 -18.35 5.62 -18.97
CA MET A 98 -18.70 5.26 -20.36
C MET A 98 -20.04 4.53 -20.47
N LYS A 99 -20.36 3.66 -19.52
CA LYS A 99 -21.69 3.04 -19.44
C LYS A 99 -22.78 4.07 -19.12
N ALA A 100 -22.51 5.06 -18.29
CA ALA A 100 -23.47 6.12 -17.94
C ALA A 100 -23.79 7.04 -19.12
N ILE A 101 -22.85 7.24 -20.05
CA ILE A 101 -23.02 8.05 -21.27
C ILE A 101 -23.73 7.25 -22.39
N GLY A 102 -24.05 5.97 -22.17
CA GLY A 102 -24.79 5.13 -23.11
C GLY A 102 -23.96 4.54 -24.26
N VAL A 103 -22.63 4.55 -24.13
CA VAL A 103 -21.75 3.94 -25.13
C VAL A 103 -21.78 2.42 -24.98
N SER A 104 -22.25 1.71 -26.01
CA SER A 104 -22.42 0.24 -26.00
C SER A 104 -21.24 -0.54 -26.60
N SER A 105 -20.28 0.14 -27.22
CA SER A 105 -19.15 -0.52 -27.88
C SER A 105 -18.07 -0.89 -26.86
N GLY A 106 -17.98 -2.20 -26.53
CA GLY A 106 -17.07 -2.74 -25.51
C GLY A 106 -15.60 -2.37 -25.72
N TRP A 107 -15.18 -2.16 -26.97
CA TRP A 107 -13.82 -1.76 -27.33
C TRP A 107 -13.47 -0.32 -26.90
N VAL A 108 -14.43 0.60 -26.99
CA VAL A 108 -14.22 2.02 -26.62
C VAL A 108 -14.19 2.16 -25.09
N ILE A 109 -15.01 1.36 -24.39
CA ILE A 109 -15.02 1.29 -22.92
C ILE A 109 -13.66 0.78 -22.41
N PHE A 110 -13.08 -0.23 -23.06
CA PHE A 110 -11.77 -0.77 -22.68
C PHE A 110 -10.62 0.24 -22.86
N LEU A 111 -10.57 0.94 -24.00
CA LEU A 111 -9.53 1.95 -24.26
C LEU A 111 -9.56 3.10 -23.25
N ILE A 112 -10.76 3.57 -22.90
CA ILE A 112 -10.93 4.69 -21.96
C ILE A 112 -10.70 4.23 -20.52
N ALA A 113 -11.15 3.03 -20.15
CA ALA A 113 -10.82 2.46 -18.85
C ALA A 113 -9.31 2.28 -18.69
N ALA A 114 -8.59 1.84 -19.73
CA ALA A 114 -7.13 1.74 -19.71
C ALA A 114 -6.45 3.12 -19.62
N ALA A 115 -6.96 4.14 -20.33
CA ALA A 115 -6.42 5.49 -20.28
C ALA A 115 -6.62 6.18 -18.92
N VAL A 116 -7.75 5.92 -18.23
CA VAL A 116 -8.04 6.48 -16.89
C VAL A 116 -7.37 5.67 -15.78
N ALA A 117 -6.93 4.44 -16.05
CA ALA A 117 -6.20 3.60 -15.11
C ALA A 117 -4.70 3.93 -14.99
N ILE A 118 -4.14 4.69 -15.92
CA ILE A 118 -2.74 5.11 -15.96
C ILE A 118 -2.63 6.52 -15.37
#